data_AF-A0A2M7E2V8-F1
#
_entry.id   AF-A0A2M7E2V8-F1
#
_cell.length_a   1.000
_cell.length_b   1.000
_cell.length_c   1.000
_cell.angle_alpha   90.00
_cell.angle_beta   90.00
_cell.angle_gamma   90.00
#
_symmetry.space_group_name_H-M   'P 1'
#
loop_
_entity.id
_entity.type
_entity.pdbx_description
1 polymer ?
#
loop_
_entity_poly.entity_id
_entity_poly.type
_entity_poly.pdbx_seq_one_letter_code
_entity_poly.pdbx_strand_id
1 'polypeptide(L)' 'MNTNIKYDLEDRLIEFSLLIIDIVEKLPNTRAGNHIGGQLIRCGTSPAFN' A
#
# COMPACT_ATOMS: atom_id res chain seq x y z
N MET A 1 -11.47 31.03 10.04
CA MET A 1 -11.84 30.02 9.03
C MET A 1 -11.58 28.66 9.66
N ASN A 2 -12.62 27.94 10.07
CA ASN A 2 -12.42 26.59 10.61
C ASN A 2 -12.06 25.67 9.45
N THR A 3 -10.78 25.34 9.33
CA THR A 3 -10.30 24.26 8.46
C THR A 3 -10.75 22.94 9.10
N ASN A 4 -11.93 22.46 8.71
CA ASN A 4 -12.38 21.12 9.07
C ASN A 4 -11.53 20.12 8.29
N ILE A 5 -10.33 19.81 8.80
CA ILE A 5 -9.46 18.80 8.22
C ILE A 5 -10.13 17.45 8.51
N LYS A 6 -10.80 16.88 7.51
CA LYS A 6 -11.33 15.52 7.58
C LYS A 6 -10.14 14.58 7.52
N TYR A 7 -9.78 13.97 8.64
CA TYR A 7 -8.76 12.92 8.68
C TYR A 7 -9.38 11.62 8.21
N ASP A 8 -9.36 11.41 6.88
CA ASP A 8 -9.83 10.18 6.27
C ASP A 8 -8.71 9.13 6.29
N LEU A 9 -8.47 8.56 7.48
CA LEU A 9 -7.40 7.58 7.66
C LEU A 9 -7.70 6.31 6.86
N GLU A 10 -8.96 5.87 6.84
CA GLU A 10 -9.38 4.66 6.14
C GLU A 10 -9.14 4.79 4.62
N ASP A 11 -9.64 5.85 3.98
CA ASP A 11 -9.43 6.09 2.55
C ASP A 11 -7.94 6.15 2.20
N ARG A 12 -7.12 6.80 3.05
CA ARG A 12 -5.67 6.89 2.83
C ARG A 12 -4.96 5.55 2.95
N LEU A 13 -5.42 4.65 3.84
CA LEU A 13 -4.83 3.31 3.98
C LEU A 13 -5.22 2.42 2.79
N ILE A 14 -6.42 2.60 2.24
CA ILE A 14 -6.85 1.95 0.99
C ILE A 14 -5.99 2.43 -0.17
N GLU A 15 -5.84 3.75 -0.36
CA GLU A 15 -4.97 4.32 -1.40
C GLU A 15 -3.52 3.85 -1.27
N PHE A 16 -2.99 3.81 -0.05
CA PHE A 16 -1.65 3.28 0.21
C PHE A 16 -1.52 1.81 -0.21
N SER A 17 -2.52 0.98 0.08
CA SER A 17 -2.54 -0.42 -0.32
C SER A 17 -2.52 -0.59 -1.84
N LEU A 18 -3.28 0.24 -2.56
CA LEU A 18 -3.27 0.26 -4.04
C LEU A 18 -1.91 0.67 -4.60
N LEU A 19 -1.26 1.68 -4.03
CA LEU A 19 0.09 2.09 -4.43
C LEU A 19 1.12 0.96 -4.26
N ILE A 20 1.02 0.19 -3.18
CA ILE A 20 1.90 -0.96 -2.95
C ILE A 20 1.70 -2.02 -4.03
N ILE A 21 0.45 -2.32 -4.39
CA ILE A 21 0.15 -3.28 -5.47
C ILE A 21 0.76 -2.80 -6.79
N ASP A 22 0.55 -1.54 -7.17
CA ASP A 22 1.12 -0.94 -8.38
C ASP A 22 2.66 -1.01 -8.42
N ILE A 23 3.32 -0.84 -7.27
CA ILE A 23 4.79 -0.97 -7.16
C ILE A 23 5.20 -2.42 -7.39
N VAL A 24 4.52 -3.37 -6.74
CA VAL A 24 4.85 -4.80 -6.82
C VAL A 24 4.66 -5.34 -8.24
N GLU A 25 3.61 -4.91 -8.95
CA GLU A 25 3.36 -5.30 -10.34
C GLU A 25 4.45 -4.83 -11.32
N LYS A 26 5.19 -3.76 -10.97
CA LYS A 26 6.29 -3.22 -11.78
C LYS A 26 7.64 -3.85 -11.46
N LEU A 27 7.73 -4.72 -10.45
CA LEU A 27 9.00 -5.34 -10.09
C LEU A 27 9.48 -6.31 -11.17
N PRO A 28 10.79 -6.36 -11.48
CA PRO A 28 11.34 -7.35 -12.39
C PRO A 28 11.06 -8.77 -11.88
N ASN A 29 10.65 -9.67 -12.78
CA ASN A 29 10.41 -11.08 -12.47
C ASN A 29 11.73 -11.83 -12.20
N THR A 30 12.29 -11.57 -11.03
CA THR A 30 13.53 -12.12 -10.51
C THR A 30 13.27 -12.69 -9.13
N ARG A 31 14.14 -13.59 -8.64
CA ARG A 31 14.00 -14.14 -7.29
C ARG A 31 13.95 -13.06 -6.20
N ALA A 32 14.76 -12.02 -6.33
CA ALA A 32 14.78 -10.89 -5.41
C ALA A 32 13.51 -10.04 -5.51
N GLY A 33 13.07 -9.72 -6.74
CA GLY A 33 11.83 -8.97 -7.00
C GLY A 33 10.61 -9.67 -6.40
N ASN A 34 10.46 -10.97 -6.65
CA ASN A 34 9.35 -11.77 -6.12
C ASN A 34 9.39 -11.87 -4.58
N HIS A 35 10.58 -11.99 -4.00
CA HIS A 35 10.74 -12.06 -2.55
C HIS A 35 10.33 -10.75 -1.87
N ILE A 36 10.84 -9.61 -2.34
CA ILE A 36 10.51 -8.28 -1.80
C ILE A 36 9.04 -7.95 -2.09
N GLY A 37 8.53 -8.26 -3.29
CA GLY A 37 7.14 -8.05 -3.67
C GLY A 37 6.16 -8.74 -2.72
N GLY A 38 6.44 -10.00 -2.37
CA GLY A 38 5.62 -10.71 -1.38
C GLY A 38 5.66 -10.11 0.03
N GLN A 39 6.79 -9.52 0.45
CA GLN A 39 6.85 -8.79 1.73
C GLN A 39 6.05 -7.50 1.67
N LEU A 40 6.18 -6.73 0.58
CA LEU A 40 5.47 -5.47 0.37
C LEU A 40 3.95 -5.66 0.35
N ILE A 41 3.44 -6.66 -0.39
CA ILE A 41 1.99 -6.98 -0.37
C ILE A 41 1.52 -7.20 1.06
N ARG A 42 2.19 -8.08 1.82
CA ARG A 42 1.76 -8.43 3.19
C ARG A 42 1.76 -7.25 4.15
N CYS A 43 2.85 -6.48 4.19
CA CYS A 43 2.95 -5.37 5.14
C CYS A 43 2.16 -4.14 4.67
N GLY A 44 2.07 -3.92 3.36
CA GLY A 44 1.46 -2.75 2.75
C GLY A 44 -0.06 -2.77 2.75
N THR A 45 -0.68 -3.96 2.66
CA THR A 45 -2.15 -4.08 2.70
C THR A 45 -2.69 -4.33 4.11
N SER A 46 -1.85 -4.73 5.08
CA SER A 46 -2.29 -5.03 6.45
C SER A 46 -3.05 -3.87 7.13
N PRO A 47 -2.64 -2.59 7.00
CA PRO A 47 -3.35 -1.49 7.66
C PRO A 47 -4.76 -1.22 7.14
N ALA A 48 -5.03 -1.52 5.86
CA ALA A 48 -6.37 -1.31 5.28
C ALA A 48 -7.36 -2.42 5.66
N PHE A 49 -6.87 -3.58 6.08
CA PHE A 49 -7.70 -4.77 6.35
C PHE A 49 -7.68 -5.22 7.83
N ASN A 50 -7.19 -4.39 8.75
CA ASN A 50 -7.10 -4.70 10.18
C ASN A 50 -7.66 -3.59 11.06
#